data_AF-A0A8S1A287-F1
#
_entry.id   AF-A0A8S1A287-F1
#
_cell.length_a   1.000
_cell.length_b   1.000
_cell.length_c   1.000
_cell.angle_alpha   90.00
_cell.angle_beta   90.00
_cell.angle_gamma   90.00
#
_symmetry.space_group_name_H-M   'P 1'
#
loop_
_entity.id
_entity.type
_entity.pdbx_description
1 polymer ?
#
loop_
_entity_poly.entity_id
_entity_poly.type
_entity_poly.pdbx_seq_one_letter_code
_entity_poly.pdbx_strand_id
1 'polypeptide(L)'
;MLWNECVKSQCQLRKCLLEHPSPTHFYMSSWQSNRSAAYLLFLRTFLFLYSTCVLLASIIVVPLTLNIHFGYWFLYVTHWGFLLIVLTTAFATAVSALAYFKRHIDATFGLPWYVKVYWLLYNITIPVAFLITVFYWSILRTAKKSVNYAPNPVLDVMLHGVNSVVMLIELFCSAHPSRLVHVMQPLWFAGAYMLFTIIYYFAGGQDPWGNPFIYPVVDWSKPEQTLVVITLTALFLALMHLIVVGLASARDAIAKRRQSDTAGVYNDAFTP
;
A
#
# COMPACT_ATOMS: atom_id res chain seq x y z
N MET A 1 -9.50 -0.83 -31.65
CA MET A 1 -10.07 -2.15 -31.29
C MET A 1 -9.31 -2.82 -30.13
N LEU A 2 -7.96 -2.93 -30.20
CA LEU A 2 -7.10 -3.55 -29.17
C LEU A 2 -7.21 -2.93 -27.75
N TRP A 3 -7.38 -1.61 -27.62
CA TRP A 3 -7.52 -0.94 -26.33
C TRP A 3 -8.80 -1.35 -25.58
N ASN A 4 -9.93 -1.39 -26.29
CA ASN A 4 -11.22 -1.76 -25.71
C ASN A 4 -11.25 -3.23 -25.30
N GLU A 5 -10.57 -4.12 -26.02
CA GLU A 5 -10.43 -5.52 -25.63
C GLU A 5 -9.53 -5.70 -24.42
N CYS A 6 -8.42 -4.94 -24.32
CA CYS A 6 -7.55 -4.95 -23.15
C CYS A 6 -8.32 -4.53 -21.89
N VAL A 7 -9.05 -3.40 -21.94
CA VAL A 7 -9.86 -2.91 -20.81
C VAL A 7 -10.97 -3.90 -20.45
N LYS A 8 -11.73 -4.40 -21.44
CA LYS A 8 -12.76 -5.43 -21.20
C LYS A 8 -12.19 -6.70 -20.57
N SER A 9 -10.99 -7.12 -20.98
CA SER A 9 -10.33 -8.28 -20.38
C SER A 9 -9.95 -8.01 -18.92
N GLN A 10 -9.56 -6.79 -18.56
CA GLN A 10 -9.17 -6.43 -17.21
C GLN A 10 -10.36 -6.21 -16.27
N CYS A 11 -11.51 -5.79 -16.79
CA CYS A 11 -12.71 -5.44 -16.02
C CYS A 11 -13.70 -6.60 -15.78
N GLN A 12 -13.28 -7.86 -15.92
CA GLN A 12 -14.14 -9.01 -15.66
C GLN A 12 -14.35 -9.22 -14.15
N LEU A 13 -15.61 -9.35 -13.70
CA LEU A 13 -15.99 -9.62 -12.30
C LEU A 13 -15.25 -10.82 -11.69
N ARG A 14 -15.02 -11.87 -12.48
CA ARG A 14 -14.18 -13.03 -12.12
C ARG A 14 -12.81 -12.63 -11.57
N LYS A 15 -12.21 -11.54 -12.07
CA LYS A 15 -10.89 -11.07 -11.65
C LYS A 15 -10.87 -10.48 -10.25
N CYS A 16 -12.03 -10.23 -9.63
CA CYS A 16 -12.15 -9.82 -8.23
C CYS A 16 -11.82 -10.96 -7.25
N LEU A 17 -11.84 -12.24 -7.68
CA LEU A 17 -11.67 -13.40 -6.80
C LEU A 17 -10.23 -13.65 -6.31
N LEU A 18 -9.32 -12.67 -6.44
CA LEU A 18 -7.90 -12.79 -6.09
C LEU A 18 -7.27 -14.09 -6.61
N GLU A 19 -7.64 -14.49 -7.83
CA GLU A 19 -7.07 -15.64 -8.53
C GLU A 19 -5.98 -15.21 -9.51
N HIS A 20 -4.88 -15.97 -9.53
CA HIS A 20 -3.76 -15.76 -10.43
C HIS A 20 -3.15 -17.10 -10.85
N PRO A 21 -2.90 -17.34 -12.16
CA PRO A 21 -2.41 -18.63 -12.64
C PRO A 21 -0.96 -18.93 -12.24
N SER A 22 -0.17 -17.91 -11.94
CA SER A 22 1.26 -18.05 -11.64
C SER A 22 1.57 -17.55 -10.23
N PRO A 23 1.82 -18.44 -9.25
CA PRO A 23 2.20 -18.02 -7.89
C PRO A 23 3.59 -17.38 -7.84
N THR A 24 4.45 -17.61 -8.84
CA THR A 24 5.79 -17.02 -8.90
C THR A 24 5.78 -15.50 -8.89
N HIS A 25 4.74 -14.87 -9.46
CA HIS A 25 4.62 -13.41 -9.49
C HIS A 25 4.53 -12.77 -8.09
N PHE A 26 4.22 -13.55 -7.05
CA PHE A 26 4.11 -13.05 -5.68
C PHE A 26 5.43 -13.08 -4.90
N TYR A 27 6.43 -13.83 -5.37
CA TYR A 27 7.75 -13.97 -4.71
C TYR A 27 8.94 -13.78 -5.64
N MET A 28 8.70 -13.46 -6.92
CA MET A 28 9.73 -13.14 -7.91
C MET A 28 9.73 -11.65 -8.24
N SER A 29 10.92 -11.11 -8.47
CA SER A 29 11.13 -9.76 -9.01
C SER A 29 10.90 -9.72 -10.52
N SER A 30 10.36 -8.61 -11.03
CA SER A 30 10.27 -8.36 -12.47
C SER A 30 11.65 -8.18 -13.12
N TRP A 31 12.68 -7.90 -12.33
CA TRP A 31 14.02 -7.55 -12.83
C TRP A 31 15.02 -8.70 -12.86
N GLN A 32 14.64 -9.88 -12.37
CA GLN A 32 15.55 -11.02 -12.29
C GLN A 32 15.32 -12.03 -13.41
N SER A 33 16.41 -12.59 -13.93
CA SER A 33 16.42 -13.70 -14.89
C SER A 33 16.50 -15.07 -14.23
N ASN A 34 16.99 -15.13 -12.99
CA ASN A 34 17.06 -16.37 -12.21
C ASN A 34 15.69 -16.71 -11.57
N ARG A 35 15.52 -17.95 -11.10
CA ARG A 35 14.29 -18.44 -10.45
C ARG A 35 14.32 -18.36 -8.91
N SER A 36 15.28 -17.63 -8.33
CA SER A 36 15.48 -17.59 -6.89
C SER A 36 14.57 -16.57 -6.20
N ALA A 37 13.94 -16.98 -5.10
CA ALA A 37 13.19 -16.08 -4.22
C ALA A 37 14.11 -15.27 -3.26
N ALA A 38 15.43 -15.55 -3.24
CA ALA A 38 16.38 -14.98 -2.28
C ALA A 38 16.44 -13.45 -2.34
N TYR A 39 16.45 -12.88 -3.54
CA TYR A 39 16.52 -11.42 -3.73
C TYR A 39 15.34 -10.71 -3.06
N LEU A 40 14.11 -11.14 -3.35
CA LEU A 40 12.92 -10.54 -2.74
C LEU A 40 12.78 -10.90 -1.27
N LEU A 41 13.25 -12.07 -0.84
CA LEU A 41 13.28 -12.41 0.58
C LEU A 41 14.15 -11.41 1.36
N PHE A 42 15.38 -11.15 0.91
CA PHE A 42 16.27 -10.20 1.57
C PHE A 42 15.67 -8.79 1.58
N LEU A 43 15.22 -8.31 0.43
CA LEU A 43 14.61 -6.98 0.30
C LEU A 43 13.39 -6.82 1.22
N ARG A 44 12.45 -7.77 1.18
CA ARG A 44 11.21 -7.68 1.98
C ARG A 44 11.48 -7.83 3.46
N THR A 45 12.45 -8.65 3.85
CA THR A 45 12.89 -8.74 5.25
C THR A 45 13.41 -7.38 5.73
N PHE A 46 14.23 -6.69 4.93
CA PHE A 46 14.68 -5.34 5.24
C PHE A 46 13.50 -4.35 5.36
N LEU A 47 12.58 -4.34 4.39
CA LEU A 47 11.40 -3.47 4.43
C LEU A 47 10.50 -3.75 5.64
N PHE A 48 10.32 -5.02 6.01
CA PHE A 48 9.54 -5.44 7.18
C PHE A 48 10.18 -4.98 8.49
N LEU A 49 11.48 -5.23 8.67
CA LEU A 49 12.21 -4.79 9.87
C LEU A 49 12.21 -3.26 9.98
N TYR A 50 12.48 -2.56 8.88
CA TYR A 50 12.42 -1.10 8.82
C TYR A 50 11.04 -0.57 9.22
N SER A 51 9.97 -1.09 8.60
CA SER A 51 8.60 -0.64 8.86
C SER A 51 8.17 -0.92 10.30
N THR A 52 8.61 -2.06 10.85
CA THR A 52 8.37 -2.43 12.25
C THR A 52 9.07 -1.47 13.20
N CYS A 53 10.33 -1.12 12.93
CA CYS A 53 11.06 -0.12 13.70
C CYS A 53 10.36 1.25 13.68
N VAL A 54 9.87 1.71 12.52
CA VAL A 54 9.14 2.99 12.41
C VAL A 54 7.81 2.93 13.16
N LEU A 55 7.07 1.81 13.07
CA LEU A 55 5.82 1.62 13.83
C LEU A 55 6.08 1.71 15.34
N LEU A 56 7.07 0.97 15.84
CA LEU A 56 7.43 0.97 17.27
C LEU A 56 7.95 2.33 17.73
N ALA A 57 8.75 3.00 16.91
CA ALA A 57 9.17 4.37 17.20
C ALA A 57 7.97 5.32 17.25
N SER A 58 7.03 5.21 16.30
CA SER A 58 5.85 6.07 16.25
C SER A 58 4.95 5.90 17.47
N ILE A 59 4.63 4.64 17.84
CA ILE A 59 3.70 4.35 18.95
C ILE A 59 4.26 4.79 20.31
N ILE A 60 5.58 4.85 20.44
CA ILE A 60 6.28 5.28 21.67
C ILE A 60 6.54 6.80 21.64
N VAL A 61 7.20 7.30 20.60
CA VAL A 61 7.73 8.68 20.55
C VAL A 61 6.63 9.71 20.38
N VAL A 62 5.56 9.42 19.61
CA VAL A 62 4.48 10.40 19.38
C VAL A 62 3.75 10.75 20.69
N PRO A 63 3.23 9.77 21.47
CA PRO A 63 2.57 10.08 22.73
C PRO A 63 3.51 10.76 23.75
N LEU A 64 4.75 10.27 23.86
CA LEU A 64 5.72 10.82 24.80
C LEU A 64 6.10 12.27 24.48
N THR A 65 6.35 12.58 23.22
CA THR A 65 6.84 13.91 22.82
C THR A 65 5.74 14.96 22.83
N LEU A 66 4.51 14.57 22.48
CA LEU A 66 3.35 15.46 22.49
C LEU A 66 2.66 15.52 23.87
N ASN A 67 3.09 14.69 24.83
CA ASN A 67 2.46 14.53 26.14
C ASN A 67 0.95 14.22 26.06
N ILE A 68 0.60 13.26 25.19
CA ILE A 68 -0.79 12.85 24.95
C ILE A 68 -1.00 11.39 25.35
N HIS A 69 -2.24 11.02 25.69
CA HIS A 69 -2.58 9.63 25.98
C HIS A 69 -2.33 8.74 24.74
N PHE A 70 -1.70 7.58 24.93
CA PHE A 70 -1.31 6.70 23.82
C PHE A 70 -2.50 6.27 22.95
N GLY A 71 -3.70 6.20 23.52
CA GLY A 71 -4.93 5.86 22.79
C GLY A 71 -5.22 6.80 21.61
N TYR A 72 -4.77 8.05 21.67
CA TYR A 72 -4.93 9.00 20.57
C TYR A 72 -4.13 8.63 19.31
N TRP A 73 -3.10 7.80 19.45
CA TRP A 73 -2.36 7.26 18.30
C TRP A 73 -3.28 6.48 17.35
N PHE A 74 -4.31 5.82 17.86
CA PHE A 74 -5.25 5.05 17.03
C PHE A 74 -6.27 5.92 16.29
N LEU A 75 -6.31 7.23 16.51
CA LEU A 75 -7.25 8.11 15.80
C LEU A 75 -6.84 8.36 14.36
N TYR A 76 -5.55 8.54 14.08
CA TYR A 76 -5.10 9.09 12.82
C TYR A 76 -4.95 8.01 11.73
N VAL A 77 -5.46 8.28 10.53
CA VAL A 77 -5.36 7.38 9.37
C VAL A 77 -3.92 7.07 8.98
N THR A 78 -2.99 8.01 9.22
CA THR A 78 -1.55 7.79 9.02
C THR A 78 -1.06 6.57 9.81
N HIS A 79 -1.52 6.42 11.06
CA HIS A 79 -1.14 5.32 11.93
C HIS A 79 -1.80 3.99 11.54
N TRP A 80 -3.04 4.02 11.03
CA TRP A 80 -3.66 2.84 10.41
C TRP A 80 -2.90 2.42 9.14
N GLY A 81 -2.44 3.39 8.34
CA GLY A 81 -1.56 3.16 7.20
C GLY A 81 -0.24 2.48 7.59
N PHE A 82 0.35 2.84 8.73
CA PHE A 82 1.53 2.16 9.27
C PHE A 82 1.29 0.69 9.61
N LEU A 83 0.17 0.39 10.28
CA LEU A 83 -0.23 -0.99 10.57
C LEU A 83 -0.37 -1.79 9.26
N LEU A 84 -1.00 -1.20 8.24
CA LEU A 84 -1.11 -1.79 6.91
C LEU A 84 0.26 -2.06 6.27
N ILE A 85 1.22 -1.13 6.35
CA ILE A 85 2.57 -1.31 5.81
C ILE A 85 3.30 -2.48 6.51
N VAL A 86 3.25 -2.54 7.84
CA VAL A 86 3.86 -3.64 8.60
C VAL A 86 3.21 -4.98 8.25
N LEU A 87 1.88 -5.05 8.20
CA LEU A 87 1.17 -6.26 7.81
C LEU A 87 1.52 -6.67 6.37
N THR A 88 1.53 -5.73 5.43
CA THR A 88 1.83 -6.01 4.02
C THR A 88 3.25 -6.55 3.87
N THR A 89 4.23 -5.89 4.50
CA THR A 89 5.65 -6.31 4.43
C THR A 89 5.91 -7.62 5.18
N ALA A 90 5.19 -7.89 6.28
CA ALA A 90 5.24 -9.19 6.98
C ALA A 90 4.75 -10.33 6.08
N PHE A 91 3.57 -10.16 5.47
CA PHE A 91 3.01 -11.15 4.55
C PHE A 91 3.86 -11.31 3.28
N ALA A 92 4.38 -10.21 2.73
CA ALA A 92 5.33 -10.23 1.62
C ALA A 92 6.57 -11.06 1.95
N THR A 93 7.14 -10.86 3.15
CA THR A 93 8.31 -11.59 3.65
C THR A 93 7.99 -13.07 3.85
N ALA A 94 6.85 -13.38 4.45
CA ALA A 94 6.39 -14.76 4.66
C ALA A 94 6.23 -15.51 3.33
N VAL A 95 5.61 -14.88 2.32
CA VAL A 95 5.47 -15.46 0.98
C VAL A 95 6.82 -15.72 0.33
N SER A 96 7.76 -14.76 0.39
CA SER A 96 9.13 -14.95 -0.12
C SER A 96 9.89 -16.04 0.63
N ALA A 97 9.74 -16.11 1.96
CA ALA A 97 10.41 -17.10 2.79
C ALA A 97 9.90 -18.51 2.49
N LEU A 98 8.57 -18.68 2.41
CA LEU A 98 7.95 -19.95 2.05
C LEU A 98 8.41 -20.41 0.66
N ALA A 99 8.44 -19.52 -0.33
CA ALA A 99 8.94 -19.84 -1.66
C ALA A 99 10.43 -20.23 -1.67
N TYR A 100 11.26 -19.54 -0.88
CA TYR A 100 12.69 -19.83 -0.77
C TYR A 100 12.96 -21.19 -0.10
N PHE A 101 12.34 -21.46 1.05
CA PHE A 101 12.60 -22.67 1.82
C PHE A 101 11.86 -23.91 1.29
N LYS A 102 10.63 -23.77 0.80
CA LYS A 102 9.84 -24.89 0.24
C LYS A 102 10.05 -25.11 -1.26
N ARG A 103 10.86 -24.25 -1.90
CA ARG A 103 11.19 -24.23 -3.35
C ARG A 103 10.02 -23.97 -4.31
N HIS A 104 8.77 -24.18 -3.90
CA HIS A 104 7.58 -23.87 -4.70
C HIS A 104 6.36 -23.60 -3.82
N ILE A 105 5.48 -22.73 -4.30
CA ILE A 105 4.14 -22.51 -3.74
C ILE A 105 3.16 -23.27 -4.64
N ASP A 106 2.48 -24.27 -4.08
CA ASP A 106 1.44 -25.01 -4.79
C ASP A 106 0.19 -24.12 -4.98
N ALA A 107 -0.24 -24.00 -6.22
CA ALA A 107 -1.44 -23.27 -6.63
C ALA A 107 -2.37 -24.12 -7.51
N THR A 108 -2.26 -25.45 -7.43
CA THR A 108 -3.04 -26.41 -8.24
C THR A 108 -4.55 -26.18 -8.11
N PHE A 109 -5.01 -25.80 -6.91
CA PHE A 109 -6.42 -25.52 -6.60
C PHE A 109 -6.69 -24.02 -6.36
N GLY A 110 -5.85 -23.14 -6.93
CA GLY A 110 -5.91 -21.70 -6.72
C GLY A 110 -4.86 -21.20 -5.72
N LEU A 111 -4.74 -19.88 -5.58
CA LEU A 111 -3.73 -19.30 -4.69
C LEU A 111 -4.00 -19.66 -3.23
N PRO A 112 -2.97 -20.04 -2.45
CA PRO A 112 -3.11 -20.22 -1.02
C PRO A 112 -3.62 -18.95 -0.32
N TRP A 113 -4.37 -19.13 0.77
CA TRP A 113 -5.03 -18.02 1.48
C TRP A 113 -4.07 -16.90 1.89
N TYR A 114 -2.85 -17.23 2.33
CA TYR A 114 -1.87 -16.25 2.77
C TYR A 114 -1.32 -15.40 1.62
N VAL A 115 -1.26 -15.95 0.40
CA VAL A 115 -0.91 -15.19 -0.83
C VAL A 115 -2.05 -14.25 -1.20
N LYS A 116 -3.31 -14.70 -1.05
CA LYS A 116 -4.48 -13.84 -1.28
C LYS A 116 -4.57 -12.70 -0.27
N VAL A 117 -4.31 -12.96 1.01
CA VAL A 117 -4.24 -11.92 2.06
C VAL A 117 -3.13 -10.93 1.75
N TYR A 118 -1.94 -11.41 1.40
CA TYR A 118 -0.85 -10.55 0.95
C TYR A 118 -1.27 -9.66 -0.23
N TRP A 119 -1.95 -10.23 -1.24
CA TRP A 119 -2.42 -9.47 -2.40
C TRP A 119 -3.44 -8.40 -2.05
N LEU A 120 -4.42 -8.73 -1.20
CA LEU A 120 -5.40 -7.78 -0.70
C LEU A 120 -4.70 -6.62 0.03
N LEU A 121 -3.79 -6.95 0.95
CA LEU A 121 -2.99 -5.96 1.68
C LEU A 121 -2.18 -5.08 0.72
N TYR A 122 -1.48 -5.67 -0.26
CA TYR A 122 -0.72 -4.95 -1.27
C TYR A 122 -1.58 -3.94 -2.05
N ASN A 123 -2.77 -4.36 -2.50
CA ASN A 123 -3.69 -3.50 -3.26
C ASN A 123 -4.28 -2.36 -2.43
N ILE A 124 -4.40 -2.53 -1.11
CA ILE A 124 -4.88 -1.48 -0.18
C ILE A 124 -3.74 -0.53 0.18
N THR A 125 -2.62 -1.09 0.62
CA THR A 125 -1.55 -0.37 1.31
C THR A 125 -0.79 0.58 0.38
N ILE A 126 -0.53 0.19 -0.87
CA ILE A 126 0.22 1.08 -1.80
C ILE A 126 -0.57 2.36 -2.11
N PRO A 127 -1.85 2.29 -2.58
CA PRO A 127 -2.62 3.51 -2.81
C PRO A 127 -2.82 4.36 -1.54
N VAL A 128 -3.04 3.72 -0.38
CA VAL A 128 -3.20 4.42 0.90
C VAL A 128 -1.90 5.14 1.30
N ALA A 129 -0.73 4.53 1.11
CA ALA A 129 0.55 5.18 1.40
C ALA A 129 0.74 6.44 0.55
N PHE A 130 0.47 6.34 -0.76
CA PHE A 130 0.56 7.50 -1.68
C PHE A 130 -0.45 8.58 -1.32
N LEU A 131 -1.69 8.20 -0.97
CA LEU A 131 -2.70 9.11 -0.48
C LEU A 131 -2.21 9.88 0.76
N ILE A 132 -1.70 9.17 1.78
CA ILE A 132 -1.20 9.77 3.02
C ILE A 132 -0.12 10.80 2.73
N THR A 133 0.87 10.45 1.91
CA THR A 133 1.94 11.38 1.51
C THR A 133 1.34 12.62 0.86
N VAL A 134 0.61 12.46 -0.25
CA VAL A 134 0.15 13.65 -1.00
C VAL A 134 -0.82 14.49 -0.18
N PHE A 135 -1.77 13.86 0.52
CA PHE A 135 -2.74 14.56 1.36
C PHE A 135 -2.05 15.32 2.50
N TYR A 136 -1.04 14.72 3.13
CA TYR A 136 -0.30 15.37 4.20
C TYR A 136 0.41 16.65 3.73
N TRP A 137 1.23 16.57 2.68
CA TRP A 137 1.99 17.74 2.22
C TRP A 137 1.14 18.80 1.49
N SER A 138 0.07 18.40 0.81
CA SER A 138 -0.77 19.35 0.07
C SER A 138 -1.84 20.01 0.93
N ILE A 139 -2.42 19.29 1.91
CA ILE A 139 -3.59 19.73 2.68
C ILE A 139 -3.25 19.89 4.16
N LEU A 140 -2.78 18.86 4.85
CA LEU A 140 -2.68 18.91 6.32
C LEU A 140 -1.53 19.81 6.82
N ARG A 141 -0.36 19.74 6.18
CA ARG A 141 0.80 20.55 6.56
C ARG A 141 0.63 22.03 6.21
N THR A 142 -0.21 22.33 5.22
CA THR A 142 -0.53 23.70 4.78
C THR A 142 -1.75 24.27 5.52
N ALA A 143 -2.68 23.43 5.93
CA ALA A 143 -3.82 23.80 6.77
C ALA A 143 -3.35 24.25 8.16
N LYS A 144 -3.80 25.44 8.57
CA LYS A 144 -3.64 26.09 9.90
C LYS A 144 -2.45 25.58 10.74
N LYS A 145 -1.42 26.42 10.87
CA LYS A 145 -0.19 26.22 11.70
C LYS A 145 -0.41 25.86 13.19
N SER A 146 -1.65 25.71 13.65
CA SER A 146 -2.00 25.47 15.05
C SER A 146 -2.01 24.00 15.46
N VAL A 147 -1.96 23.03 14.53
CA VAL A 147 -1.97 21.59 14.86
C VAL A 147 -0.67 20.91 14.44
N ASN A 148 0.09 20.40 15.41
CA ASN A 148 1.32 19.66 15.17
C ASN A 148 1.00 18.17 15.04
N TYR A 149 0.98 17.68 13.80
CA TYR A 149 0.75 16.26 13.48
C TYR A 149 2.01 15.39 13.53
N ALA A 150 3.17 16.01 13.77
CA ALA A 150 4.43 15.31 13.91
C ALA A 150 5.26 15.92 15.05
N PRO A 151 5.90 15.11 15.90
CA PRO A 151 6.67 15.61 17.02
C PRO A 151 7.94 16.37 16.65
N ASN A 152 8.58 15.99 15.54
CA ASN A 152 9.79 16.63 15.03
C ASN A 152 9.90 16.43 13.50
N PRO A 153 10.73 17.22 12.80
CA PRO A 153 10.83 17.17 11.34
C PRO A 153 11.29 15.82 10.77
N VAL A 154 12.14 15.08 11.51
CA VAL A 154 12.62 13.77 11.06
C VAL A 154 11.48 12.76 11.10
N LEU A 155 10.80 12.68 12.25
CA LEU A 155 9.65 11.80 12.41
C LEU A 155 8.51 12.20 11.48
N ASP A 156 8.33 13.49 11.17
CA ASP A 156 7.36 13.95 10.18
C ASP A 156 7.55 13.30 8.79
N VAL A 157 8.78 13.36 8.28
CA VAL A 157 9.13 12.77 6.98
C VAL A 157 9.01 11.25 7.02
N MET A 158 9.41 10.62 8.13
CA MET A 158 9.25 9.17 8.31
C MET A 158 7.76 8.78 8.32
N LEU A 159 6.93 9.52 9.06
CA LEU A 159 5.51 9.24 9.25
C LEU A 159 4.68 9.40 7.97
N HIS A 160 5.01 10.39 7.16
CA HIS A 160 4.16 10.75 6.04
C HIS A 160 4.78 10.38 4.69
N GLY A 161 6.10 10.33 4.56
CA GLY A 161 6.80 10.32 3.27
C GLY A 161 7.51 9.02 2.99
N VAL A 162 8.29 8.53 3.95
CA VAL A 162 9.04 7.27 3.77
C VAL A 162 8.10 6.07 3.62
N ASN A 163 6.87 6.16 4.15
CA ASN A 163 5.79 5.19 3.89
C ASN A 163 5.56 4.92 2.41
N SER A 164 5.43 5.99 1.61
CA SER A 164 5.28 5.86 0.16
C SER A 164 6.52 5.25 -0.47
N VAL A 165 7.71 5.60 0.00
CA VAL A 165 8.98 5.04 -0.53
C VAL A 165 9.05 3.53 -0.30
N VAL A 166 8.73 3.05 0.90
CA VAL A 166 8.70 1.60 1.21
C VAL A 166 7.76 0.87 0.28
N MET A 167 6.54 1.37 0.11
CA MET A 167 5.53 0.75 -0.75
C MET A 167 5.83 0.88 -2.25
N LEU A 168 6.51 1.95 -2.65
CA LEU A 168 7.01 2.16 -4.00
C LEU A 168 8.11 1.14 -4.35
N ILE A 169 9.03 0.87 -3.43
CA ILE A 169 10.06 -0.17 -3.59
C ILE A 169 9.39 -1.54 -3.76
N GLU A 170 8.40 -1.88 -2.91
CA GLU A 170 7.67 -3.15 -3.02
C GLU A 170 6.95 -3.27 -4.38
N LEU A 171 6.29 -2.20 -4.84
CA LEU A 171 5.64 -2.13 -6.15
C LEU A 171 6.63 -2.35 -7.30
N PHE A 172 7.76 -1.66 -7.30
CA PHE A 172 8.71 -1.73 -8.42
C PHE A 172 9.55 -3.00 -8.42
N CYS A 173 9.97 -3.49 -7.26
CA CYS A 173 10.86 -4.65 -7.18
C CYS A 173 10.13 -5.98 -7.34
N SER A 174 8.82 -6.04 -7.12
CA SER A 174 8.03 -7.27 -7.25
C SER A 174 7.42 -7.44 -8.64
N ALA A 175 7.16 -8.67 -9.06
CA ALA A 175 6.29 -8.99 -10.22
C ALA A 175 4.81 -9.04 -9.84
N HIS A 176 4.46 -8.57 -8.64
CA HIS A 176 3.11 -8.63 -8.10
C HIS A 176 2.09 -7.99 -9.06
N PRO A 177 0.97 -8.69 -9.38
CA PRO A 177 -0.03 -8.18 -10.30
C PRO A 177 -0.90 -7.07 -9.69
N SER A 178 -0.94 -5.90 -10.35
CA SER A 178 -1.90 -4.82 -10.05
C SER A 178 -3.02 -4.79 -11.10
N ARG A 179 -4.29 -4.73 -10.66
CA ARG A 179 -5.46 -4.78 -11.55
C ARG A 179 -6.43 -3.62 -11.29
N LEU A 180 -7.03 -3.08 -12.36
CA LEU A 180 -8.03 -2.00 -12.27
C LEU A 180 -9.23 -2.39 -11.38
N VAL A 181 -9.73 -3.62 -11.50
CA VAL A 181 -10.91 -4.11 -10.75
C VAL A 181 -10.75 -4.10 -9.24
N HIS A 182 -9.52 -4.04 -8.72
CA HIS A 182 -9.26 -4.02 -7.29
C HIS A 182 -9.39 -2.64 -6.64
N VAL A 183 -9.82 -1.60 -7.38
CA VAL A 183 -10.00 -0.23 -6.85
C VAL A 183 -10.94 -0.18 -5.63
N MET A 184 -11.89 -1.13 -5.54
CA MET A 184 -12.80 -1.22 -4.38
C MET A 184 -12.09 -1.59 -3.08
N GLN A 185 -10.93 -2.26 -3.13
CA GLN A 185 -10.21 -2.73 -1.95
C GLN A 185 -9.71 -1.57 -1.07
N PRO A 186 -8.92 -0.59 -1.59
CA PRO A 186 -8.56 0.59 -0.81
C PRO A 186 -9.78 1.45 -0.42
N LEU A 187 -10.85 1.47 -1.22
CA LEU A 187 -12.08 2.20 -0.87
C LEU A 187 -12.83 1.57 0.31
N TRP A 188 -12.83 0.23 0.46
CA TRP A 188 -13.38 -0.43 1.63
C TRP A 188 -12.61 -0.08 2.91
N PHE A 189 -11.28 0.00 2.82
CA PHE A 189 -10.46 0.48 3.94
C PHE A 189 -10.82 1.92 4.32
N ALA A 190 -10.94 2.81 3.34
CA ALA A 190 -11.37 4.19 3.59
C ALA A 190 -12.78 4.26 4.21
N GLY A 191 -13.71 3.42 3.75
CA GLY A 191 -15.05 3.30 4.33
C GLY A 191 -15.03 2.81 5.79
N ALA A 192 -14.16 1.85 6.12
CA ALA A 192 -13.99 1.38 7.49
C ALA A 192 -13.44 2.49 8.40
N TYR A 193 -12.44 3.24 7.94
CA TYR A 193 -11.93 4.39 8.68
C TYR A 193 -12.98 5.50 8.85
N MET A 194 -13.73 5.81 7.79
CA MET A 194 -14.85 6.76 7.85
C MET A 194 -15.88 6.34 8.91
N LEU A 195 -16.32 5.08 8.90
CA LEU A 195 -17.26 4.55 9.88
C LEU A 195 -16.71 4.69 11.31
N PHE A 196 -15.42 4.38 11.51
CA PHE A 196 -14.75 4.62 12.79
C PHE A 196 -14.85 6.10 13.21
N THR A 197 -14.56 7.06 12.31
CA THR A 197 -14.63 8.49 12.67
C THR A 197 -16.04 8.96 13.03
N ILE A 198 -17.07 8.41 12.38
CA ILE A 198 -18.48 8.70 12.67
C ILE A 198 -18.84 8.21 14.07
N ILE A 199 -18.54 6.93 14.36
CA ILE A 199 -18.80 6.31 15.65
C ILE A 199 -18.06 7.08 16.75
N TYR A 200 -16.79 7.42 16.50
CA TYR A 200 -15.96 8.17 17.45
C TYR A 200 -16.56 9.52 17.81
N TYR A 201 -17.04 10.26 16.80
CA TYR A 201 -17.71 11.55 17.01
C TYR A 201 -18.99 11.43 17.84
N PHE A 202 -19.89 10.52 17.47
CA PHE A 202 -21.16 10.34 18.20
C PHE A 202 -20.98 9.76 19.61
N ALA A 203 -19.85 9.11 19.88
CA ALA A 203 -19.45 8.68 21.23
C ALA A 203 -18.87 9.82 22.09
N GLY A 204 -18.80 11.06 21.59
CA GLY A 204 -18.22 12.21 22.30
C GLY A 204 -16.69 12.27 22.25
N GLY A 205 -16.08 11.57 21.30
CA GLY A 205 -14.63 11.55 21.09
C GLY A 205 -14.06 12.92 20.74
N GLN A 206 -12.85 13.20 21.22
CA GLN A 206 -12.14 14.46 21.01
C GLN A 206 -10.71 14.18 20.54
N ASP A 207 -10.09 15.13 19.84
CA ASP A 207 -8.65 15.06 19.61
C ASP A 207 -7.86 15.29 20.93
N PRO A 208 -6.51 15.16 20.92
CA PRO A 208 -5.70 15.40 22.11
C PRO A 208 -5.80 16.81 22.71
N TRP A 209 -6.38 17.77 21.99
CA TRP A 209 -6.50 19.17 22.38
C TRP A 209 -7.93 19.56 22.77
N GLY A 210 -8.85 18.58 22.82
CA GLY A 210 -10.23 18.79 23.24
C GLY A 210 -11.17 19.27 22.11
N ASN A 211 -10.75 19.20 20.85
CA ASN A 211 -11.62 19.55 19.72
C ASN A 211 -12.54 18.37 19.36
N PRO A 212 -13.78 18.62 18.92
CA PRO A 212 -14.76 17.58 18.58
C PRO A 212 -14.53 16.93 17.20
N PHE A 213 -13.31 16.96 16.68
CA PHE A 213 -12.93 16.40 15.37
C PHE A 213 -11.56 15.73 15.47
N ILE A 214 -11.27 14.73 14.63
CA ILE A 214 -9.93 14.12 14.52
C ILE A 214 -9.02 14.99 13.63
N TYR A 215 -9.57 15.46 12.51
CA TYR A 215 -8.94 16.40 11.61
C TYR A 215 -9.86 17.61 11.47
N PRO A 216 -9.36 18.85 11.46
CA PRO A 216 -10.20 20.03 11.23
C PRO A 216 -10.96 19.98 9.89
N VAL A 217 -10.44 19.24 8.91
CA VAL A 217 -11.08 19.02 7.60
C VAL A 217 -12.12 17.89 7.59
N VAL A 218 -12.20 17.10 8.66
CA VAL A 218 -13.19 16.03 8.88
C VAL A 218 -13.90 16.32 10.21
N ASP A 219 -14.82 17.27 10.16
CA ASP A 219 -15.57 17.80 11.30
C ASP A 219 -17.05 17.42 11.17
N TRP A 220 -17.48 16.37 11.89
CA TRP A 220 -18.84 15.85 11.82
C TRP A 220 -19.90 16.79 12.43
N SER A 221 -19.49 17.86 13.13
CA SER A 221 -20.40 18.97 13.45
C SER A 221 -20.80 19.79 12.23
N LYS A 222 -20.05 19.67 11.12
CA LYS A 222 -20.29 20.28 9.81
C LYS A 222 -20.39 19.19 8.74
N PRO A 223 -21.48 18.38 8.75
CA PRO A 223 -21.58 17.18 7.94
C PRO A 223 -21.48 17.45 6.43
N GLU A 224 -22.03 18.57 5.93
CA GLU A 224 -21.95 18.91 4.50
C GLU A 224 -20.50 19.08 4.03
N GLN A 225 -19.69 19.86 4.78
CA GLN A 225 -18.28 20.09 4.45
C GLN A 225 -17.47 18.80 4.55
N THR A 226 -17.75 18.01 5.59
CA THR A 226 -17.08 16.73 5.82
C THR A 226 -17.40 15.71 4.72
N LEU A 227 -18.64 15.63 4.25
CA LEU A 227 -19.02 14.75 3.14
C LEU A 227 -18.32 15.15 1.83
N VAL A 228 -18.14 16.45 1.57
CA VAL A 228 -17.35 16.92 0.41
C VAL A 228 -15.90 16.46 0.53
N VAL A 229 -15.25 16.66 1.68
CA VAL A 229 -13.85 16.25 1.90
C VAL A 229 -13.68 14.74 1.76
N ILE A 230 -14.58 13.94 2.35
CA ILE A 230 -14.55 12.47 2.25
C ILE A 230 -14.73 12.02 0.80
N THR A 231 -15.67 12.61 0.06
CA THR A 231 -15.92 12.26 -1.34
C THR A 231 -14.71 12.56 -2.20
N LEU A 232 -14.11 13.76 -2.05
CA LEU A 232 -12.89 14.13 -2.77
C LEU A 232 -11.71 13.21 -2.41
N THR A 233 -11.58 12.84 -1.13
CA THR A 233 -10.55 11.92 -0.66
C THR A 233 -10.74 10.52 -1.25
N ALA A 234 -11.97 10.03 -1.36
CA ALA A 234 -12.29 8.74 -1.98
C ALA A 234 -11.97 8.73 -3.49
N LEU A 235 -12.34 9.80 -4.22
CA LEU A 235 -11.97 9.97 -5.63
C LEU A 235 -10.45 10.04 -5.80
N PHE A 236 -9.76 10.73 -4.90
CA PHE A 236 -8.32 10.84 -4.93
C PHE A 236 -7.62 9.51 -4.60
N LEU A 237 -8.17 8.71 -3.68
CA LEU A 237 -7.69 7.34 -3.41
C LEU A 237 -7.89 6.42 -4.61
N ALA A 238 -9.02 6.53 -5.32
CA ALA A 238 -9.24 5.81 -6.57
C ALA A 238 -8.21 6.22 -7.63
N LEU A 239 -7.87 7.51 -7.73
CA LEU A 239 -6.79 7.98 -8.59
C LEU A 239 -5.42 7.40 -8.19
N MET A 240 -5.09 7.34 -6.91
CA MET A 240 -3.85 6.69 -6.45
C MET A 240 -3.79 5.23 -6.87
N HIS A 241 -4.91 4.50 -6.79
CA HIS A 241 -4.99 3.12 -7.28
C HIS A 241 -4.73 3.03 -8.79
N LEU A 242 -5.30 3.93 -9.59
CA LEU A 242 -5.04 3.99 -11.03
C LEU A 242 -3.56 4.25 -11.33
N ILE A 243 -2.92 5.15 -10.58
CA ILE A 243 -1.48 5.41 -10.68
C ILE A 243 -0.68 4.13 -10.37
N VAL A 244 -1.02 3.41 -9.29
CA VAL A 244 -0.37 2.13 -8.94
C VAL A 244 -0.47 1.11 -10.06
N VAL A 245 -1.65 0.98 -10.68
CA VAL A 245 -1.83 0.09 -11.84
C VAL A 245 -1.00 0.54 -13.04
N GLY A 246 -0.94 1.85 -13.30
CA GLY A 246 -0.11 2.44 -14.36
C GLY A 246 1.38 2.17 -14.16
N LEU A 247 1.89 2.40 -12.93
CA LEU A 247 3.28 2.14 -12.56
C LEU A 247 3.64 0.65 -12.67
N ALA A 248 2.78 -0.25 -12.19
CA ALA A 248 2.97 -1.69 -12.34
C ALA A 248 2.98 -2.12 -13.82
N SER A 249 2.09 -1.56 -14.64
CA SER A 249 2.03 -1.83 -16.08
C SER A 249 3.30 -1.35 -16.79
N ALA A 250 3.81 -0.17 -16.41
CA ALA A 250 5.07 0.36 -16.93
C ALA A 250 6.26 -0.51 -16.52
N ARG A 251 6.35 -0.90 -15.24
CA ARG A 251 7.35 -1.85 -14.72
C ARG A 251 7.39 -3.12 -15.55
N ASP A 252 6.23 -3.76 -15.76
CA ASP A 252 6.13 -5.03 -16.48
C ASP A 252 6.48 -4.89 -17.97
N ALA A 253 6.08 -3.77 -18.60
CA ALA A 253 6.44 -3.49 -19.98
C ALA A 253 7.96 -3.28 -20.16
N ILE A 254 8.61 -2.58 -19.24
CA ILE A 254 10.06 -2.34 -19.25
C ILE A 254 10.82 -3.65 -19.01
N ALA A 255 10.40 -4.42 -18.00
CA ALA A 255 11.00 -5.71 -17.68
C ALA A 255 10.94 -6.68 -18.87
N LYS A 256 9.78 -6.78 -19.52
CA LYS A 256 9.59 -7.63 -20.71
C LYS A 256 10.53 -7.23 -21.86
N ARG A 257 10.67 -5.94 -22.15
CA ARG A 257 11.58 -5.45 -23.21
C ARG A 257 13.04 -5.80 -22.92
N ARG A 258 13.51 -5.63 -21.69
CA ARG A 258 14.88 -5.98 -21.31
C ARG A 258 15.16 -7.48 -21.45
N GLN A 259 14.19 -8.32 -21.09
CA GLN A 259 14.33 -9.77 -21.20
C GLN A 259 14.33 -10.25 -22.67
N SER A 260 13.52 -9.64 -23.55
CA SER A 260 13.54 -9.97 -24.98
C SER A 260 14.87 -9.61 -25.64
N ASP A 261 15.46 -8.46 -25.28
CA ASP A 261 16.75 -8.03 -25.83
C ASP A 261 17.88 -8.99 -25.40
N THR A 262 17.78 -9.57 -24.20
CA THR A 262 18.79 -10.52 -23.69
C THR A 262 18.66 -11.89 -24.37
N ALA A 263 17.43 -12.34 -24.67
CA ALA A 263 17.20 -13.62 -25.35
C ALA A 263 17.70 -13.61 -26.79
N GLY A 264 17.67 -12.45 -27.47
CA GLY A 264 18.18 -12.28 -28.84
C GLY A 264 19.72 -12.23 -28.97
N VAL A 265 20.47 -12.30 -27.86
CA VAL A 265 21.95 -12.30 -27.85
C VAL A 265 22.53 -13.71 -27.74
N TYR A 266 21.69 -14.76 -27.64
CA TYR A 266 22.16 -16.14 -27.83
C TYR A 266 22.63 -16.31 -29.27
N ASN A 267 23.95 -16.37 -29.42
CA ASN A 267 24.64 -16.53 -30.68
C ASN A 267 24.34 -17.93 -31.24
N ASP A 268 23.60 -18.00 -32.35
CA ASP A 268 23.29 -19.25 -33.08
C ASP A 268 24.54 -19.93 -33.69
N ALA A 269 25.74 -19.39 -33.41
CA ALA A 269 27.05 -19.86 -33.90
C ALA A 269 27.45 -21.27 -33.46
N PHE A 270 26.64 -21.94 -32.62
CA PHE A 270 26.83 -23.35 -32.26
C PHE A 270 25.52 -24.12 -32.37
N THR A 271 24.90 -24.08 -33.55
CA THR A 271 23.97 -25.13 -33.96
C THR A 271 24.77 -26.24 -34.67
N PRO A 272 24.79 -27.48 -34.14
CA PRO A 272 25.56 -28.59 -34.72
C PRO A 272 24.98 -29.10 -36.04
#